data_AF-A0A1H8T1D9-F1
#
_entry.id   AF-A0A1H8T1D9-F1
#
_cell.length_a   1.000
_cell.length_b   1.000
_cell.length_c   1.000
_cell.angle_alpha   90.00
_cell.angle_beta   90.00
_cell.angle_gamma   90.00
#
_symmetry.space_group_name_H-M   'P 1'
#
loop_
_entity.id
_entity.type
_entity.pdbx_description
1 polymer ?
#
loop_
_entity_poly.entity_id
_entity_poly.type
_entity_poly.pdbx_seq_one_letter_code
_entity_poly.pdbx_strand_id
1 'polypeptide(L)'
;MSVHDPSTPDDRPVPDRPPSEPPADLRTAAVRRLRAKREFAEHLIAYVGVNGLLWTVWLVVGLTADAWFPWPLFPMAGWGIGLAFHAWATFGPPSRPISERAIDREMQRLSSR
;
A
#
# COMPACT_ATOMS: atom_id res chain seq x y z
N MET A 1 2.51 62.43 -31.33
CA MET A 1 2.83 61.37 -32.31
C MET A 1 2.99 60.09 -31.51
N SER A 2 2.06 59.15 -31.74
CA SER A 2 1.91 57.77 -31.26
C SER A 2 1.97 57.48 -29.75
N VAL A 3 0.76 57.42 -29.18
CA VAL A 3 0.42 56.71 -27.94
C VAL A 3 0.82 55.24 -28.11
N HIS A 4 1.59 54.72 -27.17
CA HIS A 4 1.92 53.30 -27.07
C HIS A 4 0.62 52.55 -26.70
N ASP A 5 0.08 51.78 -27.64
CA ASP A 5 -1.12 50.95 -27.44
C ASP A 5 -0.73 49.67 -26.66
N PRO A 6 -1.22 49.47 -25.42
CA PRO A 6 -0.93 48.29 -24.62
C PRO A 6 -1.82 47.08 -24.97
N SER A 7 -2.60 47.12 -26.06
CA SER A 7 -3.66 46.14 -26.34
C SER A 7 -3.26 45.01 -27.29
N THR A 8 -1.98 44.82 -27.62
CA THR A 8 -1.58 43.72 -28.54
C THR A 8 -1.65 42.39 -27.80
N PRO A 9 -2.57 41.46 -28.16
CA PRO A 9 -2.58 40.12 -27.58
C PRO A 9 -1.27 39.41 -27.97
N ASP A 10 -0.55 38.89 -26.98
CA ASP A 10 0.69 38.12 -27.17
C ASP A 10 0.37 36.80 -27.89
N ASP A 11 0.32 36.84 -29.22
CA ASP A 11 0.05 35.71 -30.13
C ASP A 11 1.26 34.76 -30.28
N ARG A 12 2.12 34.70 -29.27
CA ARG A 12 3.23 33.75 -29.27
C ARG A 12 2.65 32.33 -29.24
N PRO A 13 3.10 31.43 -30.15
CA PRO A 13 2.78 30.02 -30.06
C PRO A 13 3.16 29.55 -28.66
N VAL A 14 2.16 29.21 -27.85
CA VAL A 14 2.40 28.61 -26.54
C VAL A 14 3.16 27.32 -26.85
N PRO A 15 4.44 27.17 -26.47
CA PRO A 15 5.19 25.96 -26.77
C PRO A 15 4.40 24.79 -26.22
N ASP A 16 4.19 23.76 -27.06
CA ASP A 16 3.52 22.53 -26.68
C ASP A 16 4.14 22.04 -25.37
N ARG A 17 3.41 22.27 -24.28
CA ARG A 17 3.87 21.89 -22.94
C ARG A 17 4.12 20.38 -23.05
N PRO A 18 5.34 19.88 -22.75
CA PRO A 18 5.62 18.45 -22.86
C PRO A 18 4.55 17.69 -22.07
N PRO A 19 4.10 16.51 -22.56
CA PRO A 19 3.01 15.76 -21.93
C PRO A 19 3.27 15.68 -20.43
N SER A 20 2.36 16.34 -19.71
CA SER A 20 2.31 16.53 -18.26
C SER A 20 3.04 15.45 -17.48
N GLU A 21 3.93 15.85 -16.58
CA GLU A 21 4.40 14.99 -15.49
C GLU A 21 3.18 14.22 -14.94
N PRO A 22 3.25 12.88 -14.80
CA PRO A 22 2.15 12.14 -14.20
C PRO A 22 1.86 12.78 -12.85
N PRO A 23 0.59 13.10 -12.53
CA PRO A 23 0.21 13.79 -11.29
C PRO A 23 1.00 13.21 -10.11
N ALA A 24 1.62 14.05 -9.29
CA ALA A 24 2.46 13.63 -8.17
C ALA A 24 1.79 12.53 -7.31
N ASP A 25 0.46 12.53 -7.28
CA ASP A 25 -0.41 11.54 -6.64
C ASP A 25 -0.29 10.12 -7.23
N LEU A 26 -0.17 9.98 -8.56
CA LEU A 26 0.01 8.68 -9.22
C LEU A 26 1.38 8.07 -8.88
N ARG A 27 2.43 8.89 -8.87
CA ARG A 27 3.79 8.44 -8.51
C ARG A 27 3.84 8.02 -7.04
N THR A 28 3.20 8.80 -6.16
CA THR A 28 3.12 8.50 -4.72
C THR A 28 2.32 7.23 -4.45
N ALA A 29 1.19 7.03 -5.14
CA ALA A 29 0.38 5.82 -5.04
C ALA A 29 1.16 4.57 -5.52
N ALA A 30 1.91 4.68 -6.61
CA ALA A 30 2.74 3.59 -7.12
C ALA A 30 3.83 3.17 -6.12
N VAL A 31 4.52 4.14 -5.52
CA VAL A 31 5.55 3.90 -4.49
C VAL A 31 4.95 3.24 -3.25
N ARG A 32 3.81 3.72 -2.75
CA ARG A 32 3.11 3.12 -1.60
C ARG A 32 2.73 1.66 -1.86
N ARG A 33 2.24 1.35 -3.06
CA ARG A 33 1.90 -0.02 -3.46
C ARG A 33 3.12 -0.94 -3.51
N LEU A 34 4.25 -0.46 -4.02
CA LEU A 34 5.49 -1.23 -4.04
C LEU A 34 6.02 -1.48 -2.63
N ARG A 35 5.97 -0.48 -1.75
CA ARG A 35 6.42 -0.60 -0.36
C ARG A 35 5.57 -1.59 0.43
N ALA A 36 4.25 -1.50 0.32
CA ALA A 36 3.32 -2.43 0.98
C ALA A 36 3.56 -3.89 0.56
N LYS A 37 3.85 -4.14 -0.73
CA LYS A 37 4.20 -5.48 -1.21
C LYS A 37 5.50 -6.01 -0.61
N ARG A 38 6.52 -5.16 -0.43
CA ARG A 38 7.79 -5.56 0.19
C ARG A 38 7.61 -5.86 1.68
N GLU A 39 6.93 -4.99 2.41
CA GLU A 39 6.63 -5.18 3.84
C GLU A 39 5.84 -6.47 4.07
N PHE A 40 4.86 -6.77 3.20
CA PHE A 40 4.13 -8.04 3.24
C PHE A 40 5.04 -9.25 2.96
N ALA A 41 5.92 -9.16 1.95
CA ALA A 41 6.83 -10.24 1.61
C ALA A 41 7.80 -10.57 2.75
N GLU A 42 8.34 -9.55 3.43
CA GLU A 42 9.19 -9.72 4.61
C GLU A 42 8.46 -10.46 5.73
N HIS A 43 7.21 -10.06 6.03
CA HIS A 43 6.39 -10.75 7.02
C HIS A 43 6.04 -12.18 6.63
N LEU A 44 5.76 -12.43 5.34
CA LEU A 44 5.48 -13.77 4.84
C LEU A 44 6.71 -14.69 4.94
N ILE A 45 7.90 -14.20 4.59
CA ILE A 45 9.15 -14.95 4.71
C ILE A 45 9.41 -15.30 6.18
N ALA A 46 9.28 -14.32 7.08
CA ALA A 46 9.41 -14.55 8.52
C ALA A 46 8.39 -15.58 9.02
N TYR A 47 7.12 -15.46 8.59
CA TYR A 47 6.07 -16.41 8.95
C TYR A 47 6.41 -17.84 8.51
N VAL A 48 6.82 -18.05 7.26
CA VAL A 48 7.17 -19.37 6.75
C VAL A 48 8.42 -19.92 7.44
N GLY A 49 9.46 -19.10 7.62
CA GLY A 49 10.72 -19.52 8.27
C GLY A 49 10.52 -19.92 9.73
N VAL A 50 9.80 -19.08 10.51
CA VAL A 50 9.50 -19.37 11.91
C VAL A 50 8.61 -20.60 12.03
N ASN A 51 7.48 -20.67 11.32
CA ASN A 51 6.59 -21.83 11.43
C ASN A 51 7.26 -23.12 10.94
N GLY A 52 8.07 -23.07 9.88
CA GLY A 52 8.87 -24.21 9.42
C GLY A 52 9.84 -24.70 10.50
N LEU A 53 10.51 -23.79 11.20
CA LEU A 53 11.37 -24.13 12.34
C LEU A 53 10.56 -24.78 13.48
N LEU A 54 9.42 -24.21 13.86
CA LEU A 54 8.58 -24.78 14.91
C LEU A 54 8.10 -26.19 14.56
N TRP A 55 7.64 -26.42 13.34
CA TRP A 55 7.23 -27.75 12.86
C TRP A 55 8.41 -28.73 12.85
N THR A 56 9.60 -28.27 12.48
CA THR A 56 10.82 -29.09 12.51
C THR A 56 11.16 -29.51 13.94
N VAL A 57 11.16 -28.55 14.87
CA VAL A 57 11.40 -28.82 16.31
C VAL A 57 10.34 -29.78 16.85
N TRP A 58 9.07 -29.56 16.52
CA TRP A 58 7.98 -30.46 16.93
C TRP A 58 8.18 -31.87 16.40
N LEU A 59 8.58 -32.05 15.14
CA LEU A 59 8.85 -33.37 14.57
C LEU A 59 10.00 -34.07 15.28
N VAL A 60 11.10 -33.35 15.54
CA VAL A 60 12.25 -33.89 16.27
C VAL A 60 11.85 -34.30 17.69
N VAL A 61 11.09 -33.46 18.40
CA VAL A 61 10.60 -33.73 19.76
C VAL A 61 9.62 -34.91 19.78
N GLY A 62 8.69 -34.98 18.83
CA GLY A 62 7.76 -36.12 18.69
C GLY A 62 8.50 -37.44 18.51
N LEU A 63 9.54 -37.45 17.66
CA LEU A 63 10.34 -38.65 17.40
C LEU A 63 11.28 -39.03 18.56
N THR A 64 11.75 -38.07 19.34
CA THR A 64 12.77 -38.31 20.40
C THR A 64 12.17 -38.48 21.80
N ALA A 65 11.06 -37.81 22.09
CA ALA A 65 10.44 -37.74 23.41
C ALA A 65 9.00 -38.28 23.42
N ASP A 66 8.52 -38.85 22.32
CA ASP A 66 7.14 -39.35 22.11
C ASP A 66 6.05 -38.31 22.42
N ALA A 67 6.42 -37.03 22.30
CA ALA A 67 5.56 -35.89 22.60
C ALA A 67 4.93 -35.35 21.30
N TRP A 68 3.79 -35.92 20.92
CA TRP A 68 3.09 -35.64 19.66
C TRP A 68 2.06 -34.50 19.72
N PHE A 69 1.97 -33.78 20.84
CA PHE A 69 1.03 -32.66 20.96
C PHE A 69 1.40 -31.52 20.00
N PRO A 70 0.54 -31.13 19.03
CA PRO A 70 0.90 -30.26 17.92
C PRO A 70 0.84 -28.77 18.31
N TRP A 71 1.68 -28.38 19.26
CA TRP A 71 1.78 -27.00 19.73
C TRP A 71 2.14 -25.94 18.67
N PRO A 72 2.81 -26.23 17.53
CA PRO A 72 3.03 -25.23 16.48
C PRO A 72 1.75 -24.67 15.85
N LEU A 73 0.60 -25.33 16.04
CA LEU A 73 -0.69 -24.81 15.55
C LEU A 73 -1.08 -23.48 16.18
N PHE A 74 -0.77 -23.24 17.46
CA PHE A 74 -1.14 -22.00 18.14
C PHE A 74 -0.48 -20.75 17.54
N PRO A 75 0.87 -20.70 17.37
CA PRO A 75 1.51 -19.56 16.71
C PRO A 75 1.12 -19.43 15.23
N MET A 76 0.93 -20.54 14.49
CA MET A 76 0.39 -20.48 13.13
C MET A 76 -0.99 -19.82 13.10
N ALA A 77 -1.91 -20.23 13.97
CA ALA A 77 -3.26 -19.69 13.98
C ALA A 77 -3.27 -18.21 14.42
N GLY A 78 -2.55 -17.88 15.50
CA GLY A 78 -2.49 -16.53 16.04
C GLY A 78 -1.87 -15.51 15.06
N TRP A 79 -0.69 -15.83 14.52
CA TRP A 79 -0.02 -14.93 13.56
C TRP A 79 -0.58 -15.02 12.15
N GLY A 80 -1.06 -16.20 11.74
CA GLY A 80 -1.62 -16.42 10.40
C GLY A 80 -2.83 -15.55 10.12
N ILE A 81 -3.66 -15.28 11.13
CA ILE A 81 -4.79 -14.34 11.02
C ILE A 81 -4.30 -12.91 10.73
N GLY A 82 -3.29 -12.43 11.46
CA GLY A 82 -2.69 -11.11 11.22
C GLY A 82 -2.10 -10.98 9.81
N LEU A 83 -1.42 -12.03 9.35
CA LEU A 83 -0.87 -12.09 7.99
C LEU A 83 -1.98 -12.10 6.93
N ALA A 84 -3.09 -12.81 7.16
CA ALA A 84 -4.24 -12.83 6.25
C ALA A 84 -4.89 -11.45 6.12
N PHE A 85 -5.04 -10.70 7.23
CA PHE A 85 -5.50 -9.32 7.19
C PHE A 85 -4.55 -8.40 6.42
N HIS A 86 -3.23 -8.56 6.62
CA HIS A 86 -2.24 -7.77 5.88
C HIS A 86 -2.22 -8.12 4.38
N ALA A 87 -2.39 -9.39 4.03
CA ALA A 87 -2.56 -9.87 2.65
C ALA A 87 -3.80 -9.23 2.01
N TRP A 88 -4.93 -9.23 2.72
CA TRP A 88 -6.16 -8.61 2.25
C TRP A 88 -6.01 -7.10 2.04
N ALA A 89 -5.33 -6.40 2.94
CA ALA A 89 -5.05 -4.97 2.79
C ALA A 89 -4.12 -4.67 1.59
N THR A 90 -3.20 -5.58 1.27
CA THR A 90 -2.18 -5.40 0.22
C THR A 90 -2.65 -5.85 -1.17
N PHE A 91 -3.38 -6.97 -1.25
CA PHE A 91 -3.79 -7.62 -2.50
C PHE A 91 -5.30 -7.73 -2.69
N GLY A 92 -6.10 -7.36 -1.68
CA GLY A 92 -7.56 -7.39 -1.79
C GLY A 92 -8.08 -6.50 -2.92
N PRO A 93 -9.36 -6.67 -3.30
CA PRO A 93 -10.02 -5.76 -4.24
C PRO A 93 -9.73 -4.33 -3.79
N PRO A 94 -9.45 -3.38 -4.70
CA PRO A 94 -9.23 -2.01 -4.30
C PRO A 94 -10.46 -1.55 -3.54
N SER A 95 -10.37 -1.54 -2.20
CA SER A 95 -11.27 -0.81 -1.34
C SER A 95 -11.34 0.56 -1.97
N ARG A 96 -12.52 0.94 -2.49
CA ARG A 96 -12.70 2.15 -3.29
C ARG A 96 -11.83 3.23 -2.65
N PRO A 97 -10.75 3.69 -3.31
CA PRO A 97 -9.95 4.76 -2.74
C PRO A 97 -10.94 5.85 -2.38
N ILE A 98 -10.87 6.36 -1.14
CA ILE A 98 -11.69 7.49 -0.73
C ILE A 98 -11.41 8.55 -1.80
N SER A 99 -12.38 8.72 -2.69
CA SER A 99 -12.22 9.56 -3.87
C SER A 99 -11.81 10.93 -3.38
N GLU A 100 -10.86 11.59 -4.03
CA GLU A 100 -10.52 12.99 -3.70
C GLU A 100 -11.79 13.84 -3.61
N ARG A 101 -12.80 13.55 -4.44
CA ARG A 101 -14.13 14.19 -4.38
C ARG A 101 -14.91 13.94 -3.08
N ALA A 102 -14.70 12.80 -2.42
CA ALA A 102 -15.28 12.50 -1.12
C ALA A 102 -14.52 13.21 0.02
N ILE A 103 -13.20 13.33 -0.10
CA ILE A 103 -12.35 14.09 0.84
C ILE A 103 -12.65 15.58 0.74
N ASP A 104 -12.76 16.13 -0.48
CA ASP A 104 -13.08 17.53 -0.72
C ASP A 104 -14.46 17.91 -0.20
N ARG A 105 -15.47 17.02 -0.36
CA ARG A 105 -16.79 17.22 0.23
C ARG A 105 -16.75 17.27 1.75
N GLU A 106 -15.93 16.43 2.38
CA GLU A 106 -15.82 16.39 3.83
C GLU A 106 -15.06 17.60 4.37
N MET A 107 -13.99 18.03 3.70
CA MET A 107 -13.29 19.29 4.01
C MET A 107 -14.21 20.50 3.91
N GLN A 108 -15.00 20.61 2.84
CA GLN A 108 -15.96 21.70 2.67
C GLN A 108 -17.00 21.74 3.80
N ARG A 109 -17.45 20.56 4.26
CA ARG A 109 -18.37 20.40 5.38
C ARG A 109 -17.79 20.87 6.72
N LEU A 110 -16.50 20.63 6.92
CA LEU A 110 -15.77 21.02 8.13
C LEU A 110 -15.38 22.50 8.11
N SER A 111 -15.08 23.08 6.94
CA SER A 111 -14.77 24.52 6.80
C SER A 111 -16.01 25.42 6.81
N SER A 112 -17.20 24.86 6.56
CA SER A 112 -18.49 25.58 6.59
C SER A 112 -19.17 25.56 7.97
N ARG A 113 -18.46 25.12 9.02
CA ARG A 113 -18.88 25.17 10.44
C ARG A 113 -18.03 26.18 11.18
#